data_AF-A0A7X0JGD6-F1
#
_entry.id   AF-A0A7X0JGD6-F1
#
_cell.length_a   1.000
_cell.length_b   1.000
_cell.length_c   1.000
_cell.angle_alpha   90.00
_cell.angle_beta   90.00
_cell.angle_gamma   90.00
#
_symmetry.space_group_name_H-M   'P 1'
#
loop_
_entity.id
_entity.type
_entity.pdbx_description
1 polymer ?
#
loop_
_entity_poly.entity_id
_entity_poly.type
_entity_poly.pdbx_seq_one_letter_code
_entity_poly.pdbx_strand_id
1 'polypeptide(L)'
;MVSIAPLQSVVAVYGAGGVVGEGGLASAIGGAVVFRNDVSGACYIGVWDARNASRFRSDLRPRMEIILLRHAPDARLSFWGAAKERPLRN
;
A
#
# COMPACT_ATOMS: atom_id res chain seq x y z
N MET A 1 -12.75 -3.93 -3.84
CA MET A 1 -11.67 -3.96 -4.85
C MET A 1 -10.39 -3.51 -4.17
N VAL A 2 -9.30 -4.24 -4.37
CA VAL A 2 -7.97 -3.86 -3.88
C VAL A 2 -7.13 -3.33 -5.04
N SER A 3 -6.50 -2.17 -4.86
CA SER A 3 -5.49 -1.66 -5.80
C SER A 3 -4.13 -2.14 -5.34
N ILE A 4 -3.37 -2.77 -6.24
CA ILE A 4 -2.11 -3.41 -5.92
C ILE A 4 -0.97 -2.84 -6.76
N ALA A 5 0.16 -2.59 -6.11
CA ALA A 5 1.41 -2.22 -6.78
C ALA A 5 2.63 -2.91 -6.15
N PRO A 6 3.71 -3.15 -6.92
CA PRO A 6 5.00 -3.60 -6.39
C PRO A 6 5.54 -2.68 -5.28
N LEU A 7 6.10 -3.28 -4.23
CA LEU A 7 6.65 -2.53 -3.08
C LEU A 7 7.69 -1.49 -3.50
N GLN A 8 8.60 -1.83 -4.42
CA GLN A 8 9.67 -0.91 -4.85
C GLN A 8 9.12 0.38 -5.46
N SER A 9 8.01 0.29 -6.20
CA SER A 9 7.42 1.45 -6.85
C SER A 9 6.62 2.31 -5.88
N VAL A 10 6.03 1.70 -4.85
CA VAL A 10 5.45 2.43 -3.71
C VAL A 10 6.55 3.19 -2.96
N VAL A 11 7.68 2.55 -2.66
CA VAL A 11 8.83 3.21 -2.01
C VAL A 11 9.36 4.37 -2.86
N ALA A 12 9.39 4.24 -4.18
CA ALA A 12 9.80 5.33 -5.07
C ALA A 12 8.86 6.56 -5.03
N VAL A 13 7.56 6.35 -4.73
CA VAL A 13 6.55 7.44 -4.67
C VAL A 13 6.45 8.05 -3.28
N TYR A 14 6.40 7.22 -2.23
CA TYR A 14 6.17 7.65 -0.85
C TYR A 14 7.47 7.70 -0.03
N GLY A 15 8.63 7.51 -0.65
CA GLY A 15 9.93 7.67 -0.01
C GLY A 15 10.32 6.55 0.96
N ALA A 16 11.42 6.79 1.68
CA ALA A 16 12.11 5.81 2.52
C ALA A 16 11.31 5.28 3.71
N GLY A 17 10.20 5.95 4.09
CA GLY A 17 9.28 5.46 5.12
C GLY A 17 8.56 4.17 4.73
N GLY A 18 8.55 3.80 3.44
CA GLY A 18 7.93 2.57 2.98
C GLY A 18 6.44 2.51 3.35
N VAL A 19 6.00 1.41 3.97
CA VAL A 19 4.58 1.23 4.32
C VAL A 19 4.19 1.99 5.59
N VAL A 20 5.08 2.18 6.58
CA VAL A 20 4.71 2.63 7.93
C VAL A 20 5.51 3.82 8.48
N GLY A 21 6.65 4.15 7.89
CA GLY A 21 7.50 5.23 8.38
C GLY A 21 6.93 6.62 8.12
N GLU A 22 7.51 7.61 8.80
CA GLU A 22 7.19 9.02 8.60
C GLU A 22 7.40 9.40 7.11
N GLY A 23 6.40 10.03 6.50
CA GLY A 23 6.36 10.29 5.06
C GLY A 23 6.00 9.09 4.17
N GLY A 24 5.89 7.87 4.72
CA GLY A 24 5.54 6.65 4.01
C GLY A 24 4.04 6.50 3.69
N LEU A 25 3.69 5.41 3.02
CA LEU A 25 2.34 5.18 2.49
C LEU A 25 1.24 5.21 3.55
N ALA A 26 1.44 4.59 4.73
CA ALA A 26 0.41 4.60 5.76
C ALA A 26 0.14 6.02 6.29
N SER A 27 1.16 6.88 6.39
CA SER A 27 1.00 8.28 6.76
C SER A 27 0.20 9.05 5.70
N ALA A 28 0.48 8.80 4.41
CA ALA A 28 -0.18 9.49 3.30
C ALA A 28 -1.63 9.02 3.04
N ILE A 29 -1.90 7.73 3.22
CA ILE A 29 -3.12 7.04 2.75
C ILE A 29 -3.94 6.42 3.90
N GLY A 30 -3.44 6.43 5.13
CA GLY A 30 -4.17 5.97 6.31
C GLY A 30 -4.17 4.45 6.51
N GLY A 31 -3.62 3.68 5.55
CA GLY A 31 -3.30 2.27 5.73
C GLY A 31 -3.11 1.49 4.44
N ALA A 32 -2.36 0.40 4.54
CA ALA A 32 -2.04 -0.49 3.45
C ALA A 32 -1.69 -1.90 3.96
N VAL A 33 -1.73 -2.88 3.07
CA VAL A 33 -1.29 -4.26 3.34
C VAL A 33 -0.08 -4.57 2.49
N VAL A 34 0.84 -5.37 3.04
CA VAL A 34 1.88 -6.05 2.30
C VAL A 34 1.47 -7.49 2.03
N PHE A 35 1.47 -7.86 0.77
CA PHE A 35 1.41 -9.24 0.32
C PHE A 35 2.79 -9.70 -0.08
N ARG A 36 3.12 -10.96 0.21
CA ARG A 36 4.29 -11.62 -0.34
C ARG A 36 3.83 -12.78 -1.20
N ASN A 37 4.39 -12.86 -2.39
CA ASN A 37 4.30 -14.06 -3.20
C ASN A 37 5.37 -15.04 -2.70
N ASP A 38 4.95 -16.18 -2.15
CA ASP A 38 5.87 -17.16 -1.57
C ASP A 38 6.68 -17.92 -2.63
N VAL A 39 6.23 -17.94 -3.89
CA VAL A 39 6.94 -18.58 -5.01
C VAL A 39 8.07 -17.69 -5.52
N SER A 40 7.79 -16.39 -5.74
CA SER A 40 8.77 -15.45 -6.31
C SER A 40 9.52 -14.62 -5.28
N GLY A 41 9.07 -14.60 -4.02
CA GLY A 41 9.56 -13.70 -2.97
C GLY A 41 9.16 -12.24 -3.15
N ALA A 42 8.41 -11.89 -4.21
CA ALA A 42 8.04 -10.53 -4.51
C ALA A 42 7.03 -9.97 -3.50
N CYS A 43 7.25 -8.73 -3.06
CA CYS A 43 6.35 -8.01 -2.16
C CYS A 43 5.49 -7.00 -2.91
N TYR A 44 4.20 -6.97 -2.58
CA TYR A 44 3.20 -6.09 -3.17
C TYR A 44 2.45 -5.35 -2.09
N ILE A 45 1.95 -4.18 -2.43
CA ILE A 45 1.16 -3.32 -1.56
C ILE A 45 -0.27 -3.27 -2.04
N GLY A 46 -1.22 -3.50 -1.14
CA GLY A 46 -2.66 -3.42 -1.39
C GLY A 46 -3.36 -2.32 -0.59
N VAL A 47 -4.34 -1.65 -1.22
CA VAL A 47 -5.25 -0.67 -0.59
C VAL A 47 -6.71 -0.99 -0.96
N TRP A 48 -7.61 -1.11 0.03
CA TRP A 48 -9.01 -1.58 -0.17
C TRP A 48 -10.07 -0.47 -0.16
N ASP A 49 -9.84 0.63 0.56
CA ASP A 49 -10.82 1.72 0.65
C ASP A 49 -10.89 2.45 -0.69
N ALA A 50 -12.10 2.68 -1.23
CA ALA A 50 -12.31 3.35 -2.50
C ALA A 50 -11.64 4.72 -2.61
N ARG A 51 -11.69 5.54 -1.55
CA ARG A 51 -11.07 6.89 -1.52
C ARG A 51 -9.55 6.78 -1.57
N ASN A 52 -9.00 5.96 -0.68
CA ASN A 52 -7.57 5.74 -0.54
C ASN A 52 -6.97 5.02 -1.75
N ALA A 53 -7.67 4.04 -2.30
CA ALA A 53 -7.30 3.33 -3.52
C ALA A 53 -7.38 4.25 -4.74
N SER A 54 -8.31 5.20 -4.78
CA SER A 54 -8.34 6.20 -5.87
C SER A 54 -7.12 7.10 -5.83
N ARG A 55 -6.77 7.63 -4.65
CA ARG A 55 -5.56 8.44 -4.46
C ARG A 55 -4.29 7.66 -4.78
N PHE A 56 -4.16 6.46 -4.22
CA PHE A 56 -3.06 5.53 -4.51
C PHE A 56 -2.91 5.30 -6.02
N ARG A 57 -4.03 5.13 -6.73
CA ARG A 57 -4.00 4.98 -8.18
C ARG A 57 -3.50 6.22 -8.89
N SER A 58 -4.03 7.38 -8.57
CA SER A 58 -3.61 8.64 -9.18
C SER A 58 -2.12 8.92 -8.98
N ASP A 59 -1.58 8.60 -7.80
CA ASP A 59 -0.18 8.88 -7.46
C ASP A 59 0.81 7.93 -8.19
N LEU A 60 0.43 6.66 -8.39
CA LEU A 60 1.30 5.67 -9.04
C LEU A 60 1.16 5.60 -10.57
N ARG A 61 -0.01 5.96 -11.12
CA ARG A 61 -0.29 5.85 -12.57
C ARG A 61 0.70 6.59 -13.49
N PRO A 62 1.30 7.74 -13.10
CA PRO A 62 2.33 8.38 -13.92
C PRO A 62 3.63 7.58 -14.04
N ARG A 63 3.86 6.60 -13.16
CA ARG A 63 5.12 5.84 -13.07
C ARG A 63 4.96 4.37 -13.42
N MET A 64 3.74 3.84 -13.37
CA MET A 64 3.46 2.44 -13.68
C MET A 64 1.98 2.16 -13.94
N GLU A 65 1.73 1.00 -14.54
CA GLU A 65 0.42 0.38 -14.53
C GLU A 65 0.12 -0.25 -13.16
N ILE A 66 -1.12 -0.11 -12.70
CA ILE A 66 -1.57 -0.59 -11.39
C ILE A 66 -2.52 -1.75 -11.60
N ILE A 67 -2.29 -2.83 -10.86
CA ILE A 67 -3.13 -4.02 -10.95
C ILE A 67 -4.35 -3.82 -10.06
N LEU A 68 -5.54 -3.97 -10.64
CA LEU A 68 -6.82 -3.94 -9.94
C LEU A 68 -7.32 -5.35 -9.72
N LEU A 69 -7.42 -5.78 -8.47
CA LEU A 69 -8.03 -7.06 -8.14
C LEU A 69 -9.38 -6.85 -7.46
N ARG A 70 -10.39 -7.60 -7.91
CA ARG A 70 -11.73 -7.57 -7.29
C ARG A 70 -11.70 -8.13 -5.87
N HIS A 71 -10.83 -9.10 -5.63
CA HIS A 71 -10.61 -9.79 -4.36
C HIS A 71 -9.15 -9.64 -3.91
N ALA A 72 -8.86 -10.03 -2.67
CA ALA A 72 -7.47 -10.14 -2.23
C ALA A 72 -6.69 -11.05 -3.19
N PRO A 73 -5.43 -10.73 -3.52
CA PRO A 73 -4.58 -11.60 -4.32
C PRO A 73 -4.45 -12.96 -3.63
N ASP A 74 -4.28 -14.02 -4.41
CA ASP A 74 -3.85 -15.33 -3.91
C ASP A 74 -2.36 -15.26 -3.55
N ALA A 75 -2.08 -14.48 -2.52
CA ALA A 75 -0.76 -14.20 -1.98
C ALA A 75 -0.89 -14.11 -0.47
N ARG A 76 0.16 -14.53 0.24
CA ARG A 76 0.13 -14.56 1.69
C ARG A 76 0.13 -13.12 2.22
N LEU A 77 -0.88 -12.80 3.02
CA LEU A 77 -0.91 -11.58 3.83
C LEU A 77 0.31 -11.61 4.75
N SER A 78 1.28 -10.75 4.49
CA SER A 78 2.52 -10.70 5.25
C SER A 78 2.44 -9.66 6.36
N PHE A 79 1.76 -8.55 6.12
CA PHE A 79 1.68 -7.45 7.07
C PHE A 79 0.50 -6.51 6.77
N TRP A 80 -0.12 -5.93 7.79
CA TRP A 80 -1.04 -4.80 7.66
C TRP A 80 -0.55 -3.63 8.49
N GLY A 81 -0.45 -2.45 7.88
CA GLY A 81 -0.05 -1.22 8.54
C GLY A 81 -1.09 -0.13 8.34
N ALA A 82 -1.54 0.49 9.42
CA ALA A 82 -2.39 1.67 9.39
C ALA A 82 -1.76 2.77 10.25
N ALA A 83 -1.74 4.01 9.75
CA ALA A 83 -1.40 5.15 10.56
C ALA A 83 -2.59 5.46 11.46
N LYS A 84 -2.70 4.76 12.59
CA LYS A 84 -3.53 5.18 13.71
C LYS A 84 -2.61 5.63 14.83
N GLU A 85 -1.95 6.77 14.65
CA GLU A 85 -1.65 7.56 15.83
C GLU A 85 -2.98 8.13 16.32
N ARG A 86 -3.44 7.57 17.44
CA ARG A 86 -4.53 8.14 18.21
C ARG A 86 -4.00 9.48 18.74
N PRO A 87 -4.66 10.63 18.50
CA PRO A 87 -4.26 11.87 19.15
C PRO A 87 -4.27 11.62 20.66
N LEU A 88 -3.15 11.88 21.34
CA LEU A 88 -3.15 12.02 22.78
C LEU A 88 -4.13 13.15 23.10
N ARG A 89 -5.26 12.80 23.72
CA ARG A 89 -6.14 13.79 24.33
C ARG A 89 -5.41 14.33 25.55
N ASN A 90 -4.85 15.54 25.45
CA ASN A 90 -4.58 16.37 26.62
C ASN A 90 -5.90 16.83 27.23
#